data_AF-A0A414LVR0-F1
#
_entry.id   AF-A0A414LVR0-F1
#
_cell.length_a   1.000
_cell.length_b   1.000
_cell.length_c   1.000
_cell.angle_alpha   90.00
_cell.angle_beta   90.00
_cell.angle_gamma   90.00
#
_symmetry.space_group_name_H-M   'P 1'
#
loop_
_entity.id
_entity.type
_entity.pdbx_description
1 polymer ?
#
loop_
_entity_poly.entity_id
_entity_poly.type
_entity_poly.pdbx_seq_one_letter_code
_entity_poly.pdbx_strand_id
1 'polypeptide(L)'
;MRYSIKAFIKEKNETVSNVASKLQLSRPTFDTYIAAYESGLKITKGRYQKIFDSLFSDYYISSDVFKERLELYHELLKSEKKNEPIEYLSKRADRTSMLMNEIRDNIRYNGLDNDLYKFINLVITNYSEDIFYNLVQFFLILYGKKDMSHVTDFQTAYFSELYCALSEIDQNEITFNLKDWEKYKKISRDAYLREQLRYMEIEKENIMQKQEEIRRQIYENTITWI
;
A
#
# COMPACT_ATOMS: atom_id res chain seq x y z
N MET A 1 25.74 7.26 -21.97
CA MET A 1 26.30 7.43 -20.60
C MET A 1 26.24 6.06 -19.93
N ARG A 2 27.36 5.52 -19.42
CA ARG A 2 27.38 4.17 -18.84
C ARG A 2 26.68 4.25 -17.46
N TYR A 3 25.52 3.62 -17.34
CA TYR A 3 24.79 3.55 -16.06
C TYR A 3 25.70 2.95 -14.99
N SER A 4 25.82 3.63 -13.85
CA SER A 4 26.50 3.08 -12.68
C SER A 4 25.56 3.08 -11.49
N ILE A 5 25.35 1.90 -10.90
CA ILE A 5 24.53 1.69 -9.70
C ILE A 5 25.06 2.54 -8.55
N LYS A 6 26.39 2.70 -8.43
CA LYS A 6 26.98 3.53 -7.35
C LYS A 6 26.65 5.00 -7.53
N ALA A 7 26.64 5.49 -8.77
CA ALA A 7 26.23 6.86 -9.08
C ALA A 7 24.73 7.06 -8.84
N PHE A 8 23.91 6.10 -9.26
CA PHE A 8 22.48 6.08 -9.02
C PHE A 8 22.14 6.11 -7.51
N ILE A 9 22.78 5.26 -6.69
CA ILE A 9 22.59 5.26 -5.23
C ILE A 9 22.89 6.65 -4.64
N LYS A 10 23.97 7.29 -5.10
CA LYS A 10 24.34 8.64 -4.65
C LYS A 10 23.29 9.69 -5.05
N GLU A 11 22.76 9.59 -6.27
CA GLU A 11 21.69 10.47 -6.76
C GLU A 11 20.41 10.34 -5.91
N LYS A 12 20.12 9.15 -5.40
CA LYS A 12 18.97 8.92 -4.51
C LYS A 12 19.22 9.32 -3.05
N ASN A 13 20.28 10.07 -2.76
CA ASN A 13 20.69 10.48 -1.42
C ASN A 13 20.87 9.28 -0.47
N GLU A 14 21.50 8.22 -0.97
CA GLU A 14 21.85 7.02 -0.21
C GLU A 14 23.35 6.70 -0.32
N THR A 15 23.84 5.88 0.60
CA THR A 15 25.23 5.40 0.54
C THR A 15 25.28 3.95 0.15
N VAL A 16 26.28 3.59 -0.67
CA VAL A 16 26.46 2.20 -1.13
C VAL A 16 26.68 1.25 0.06
N SER A 17 27.22 1.74 1.18
CA SER A 17 27.37 0.96 2.42
C SER A 17 26.04 0.75 3.14
N ASN A 18 25.17 1.76 3.19
CA ASN A 18 23.83 1.61 3.76
C ASN A 18 23.00 0.62 2.94
N VAL A 19 23.03 0.72 1.61
CA VAL A 19 22.34 -0.21 0.72
C VAL A 19 22.86 -1.65 0.92
N ALA A 20 24.18 -1.85 0.97
CA ALA A 20 24.77 -3.17 1.23
C ALA A 20 24.30 -3.75 2.59
N SER A 21 24.32 -2.91 3.63
CA SER A 21 23.87 -3.28 4.98
C SER A 21 22.39 -3.68 4.99
N LYS A 22 21.52 -2.87 4.38
CA LYS A 22 20.08 -3.15 4.30
C LYS A 22 19.80 -4.46 3.55
N LEU A 23 20.57 -4.76 2.52
CA LEU A 23 20.49 -6.01 1.77
C LEU A 23 21.18 -7.21 2.45
N GLN A 24 21.70 -7.03 3.68
CA GLN A 24 22.46 -8.05 4.43
C GLN A 24 23.61 -8.65 3.62
N LEU A 25 24.28 -7.81 2.84
CA LEU A 25 25.45 -8.19 2.05
C LEU A 25 26.69 -7.56 2.65
N SER A 26 27.78 -8.32 2.69
CA SER A 26 29.08 -7.72 2.92
C SER A 26 29.42 -6.76 1.77
N ARG A 27 30.17 -5.71 2.07
CA ARG A 27 30.52 -4.71 1.07
C ARG A 27 31.19 -5.30 -0.18
N PRO A 28 32.15 -6.24 -0.06
CA PRO A 28 32.74 -6.91 -1.22
C PRO A 28 31.73 -7.72 -2.04
N THR A 29 30.77 -8.39 -1.37
CA THR A 29 29.73 -9.17 -2.08
C THR A 29 28.80 -8.24 -2.86
N PHE A 30 28.40 -7.12 -2.26
CA PHE A 30 27.55 -6.14 -2.93
C PHE A 30 28.26 -5.51 -4.14
N ASP A 31 29.53 -5.11 -4.00
CA ASP A 31 30.32 -4.59 -5.13
C ASP A 31 30.49 -5.64 -6.25
N THR A 32 30.65 -6.92 -5.89
CA THR A 32 30.68 -8.04 -6.86
C THR A 32 29.36 -8.17 -7.62
N TYR A 33 28.23 -8.07 -6.91
CA TYR A 33 26.91 -8.16 -7.52
C TYR A 33 26.60 -6.94 -8.41
N ILE A 34 27.02 -5.73 -8.00
CA ILE A 34 26.95 -4.53 -8.85
C ILE A 34 27.72 -4.77 -10.15
N ALA A 35 28.98 -5.23 -10.07
CA ALA A 35 29.80 -5.45 -11.26
C ALA A 35 29.19 -6.49 -12.21
N ALA A 36 28.65 -7.58 -11.65
CA ALA A 36 27.93 -8.59 -12.43
C ALA A 36 26.71 -7.98 -13.13
N TYR A 37 25.87 -7.25 -12.39
CA TYR A 37 24.64 -6.65 -12.89
C TYR A 37 24.89 -5.61 -13.99
N GLU A 38 25.82 -4.67 -13.75
CA GLU A 38 26.21 -3.63 -14.72
C GLU A 38 26.82 -4.23 -16.01
N SER A 39 27.40 -5.43 -15.92
CA SER A 39 27.96 -6.17 -17.06
C SER A 39 26.95 -7.09 -17.75
N GLY A 40 25.68 -7.10 -17.32
CA GLY A 40 24.64 -8.00 -17.84
C GLY A 40 24.82 -9.47 -17.45
N LEU A 41 25.70 -9.77 -16.49
CA LEU A 41 25.90 -11.10 -15.95
C LEU A 41 24.89 -11.38 -14.83
N LYS A 42 24.45 -12.65 -14.74
CA LYS A 42 23.55 -13.07 -13.66
C LYS A 42 24.26 -13.07 -12.31
N ILE A 43 23.61 -12.52 -11.30
CA ILE A 43 24.01 -12.63 -9.90
C ILE A 43 23.82 -14.08 -9.45
N THR A 44 24.87 -14.67 -8.87
CA THR A 44 24.96 -16.10 -8.51
C THR A 44 23.86 -16.57 -7.57
N LYS A 45 23.35 -15.70 -6.70
CA LYS A 45 22.19 -15.96 -5.86
C LYS A 45 20.94 -15.36 -6.52
N GLY A 46 20.09 -16.21 -7.10
CA GLY A 46 18.87 -15.79 -7.81
C GLY A 46 17.92 -14.90 -6.99
N ARG A 47 17.94 -15.02 -5.65
CA ARG A 47 17.23 -14.10 -4.75
C ARG A 47 17.66 -12.64 -4.90
N TYR A 48 18.96 -12.41 -5.04
CA TYR A 48 19.55 -11.08 -5.15
C TYR A 48 19.46 -10.54 -6.58
N GLN A 49 19.42 -11.40 -7.59
CA GLN A 49 19.12 -10.98 -8.96
C GLN A 49 17.79 -10.20 -9.00
N LYS A 50 16.72 -10.76 -8.42
CA LYS A 50 15.39 -10.13 -8.40
C LYS A 50 15.37 -8.81 -7.60
N ILE A 51 16.07 -8.77 -6.47
CA ILE A 51 16.20 -7.54 -5.67
C ILE A 51 16.89 -6.45 -6.48
N PHE A 52 17.97 -6.79 -7.20
CA PHE A 52 18.68 -5.84 -8.04
C PHE A 52 17.81 -5.37 -9.21
N ASP A 53 17.07 -6.28 -9.86
CA ASP A 53 16.10 -5.91 -10.90
C ASP A 53 15.08 -4.88 -10.39
N SER A 54 14.48 -5.10 -9.21
CA SER A 54 13.49 -4.16 -8.66
C SER A 54 14.09 -2.82 -8.20
N LEU A 55 15.34 -2.81 -7.74
CA LEU A 55 15.98 -1.59 -7.23
C LEU A 55 16.66 -0.75 -8.32
N PHE A 56 17.14 -1.38 -9.40
CA PHE A 56 18.11 -0.76 -10.32
C PHE A 56 17.71 -0.84 -11.81
N SER A 57 16.64 -1.56 -12.18
CA SER A 57 16.20 -1.60 -13.59
C SER A 57 15.54 -0.31 -14.07
N ASP A 58 14.89 0.43 -13.18
CA ASP A 58 14.25 1.72 -13.49
C ASP A 58 15.17 2.88 -13.11
N TYR A 59 15.71 3.56 -14.12
CA TYR A 59 16.61 4.70 -13.92
C TYR A 59 15.88 5.95 -13.39
N TYR A 60 14.59 6.09 -13.68
CA TYR A 60 13.83 7.31 -13.43
C TYR A 60 13.06 7.27 -12.11
N ILE A 61 13.13 6.17 -11.36
CA ILE A 61 12.54 6.04 -10.03
C ILE A 61 12.95 7.20 -9.10
N SER A 62 11.98 7.76 -8.38
CA SER A 62 12.24 8.84 -7.44
C SER A 62 12.98 8.34 -6.19
N SER A 63 13.69 9.25 -5.52
CA SER A 63 14.47 8.91 -4.31
C SER A 63 13.61 8.31 -3.20
N ASP A 64 12.38 8.78 -3.01
CA ASP A 64 11.46 8.27 -1.98
C ASP A 64 11.05 6.83 -2.28
N VAL A 65 10.67 6.53 -3.54
CA VAL A 65 10.25 5.18 -3.94
C VAL A 65 11.43 4.21 -3.89
N PHE A 66 12.63 4.65 -4.27
CA PHE A 66 13.84 3.85 -4.10
C PHE A 66 14.08 3.47 -2.63
N LYS A 67 13.97 4.45 -1.72
CA LYS A 67 14.16 4.24 -0.27
C LYS A 67 13.10 3.32 0.33
N GLU A 68 11.83 3.49 -0.06
CA GLU A 68 10.73 2.61 0.35
C GLU A 68 10.97 1.16 -0.11
N ARG A 69 11.37 0.95 -1.37
CA ARG A 69 11.71 -0.40 -1.88
C ARG A 69 12.90 -1.00 -1.13
N LEU A 70 13.92 -0.20 -0.85
CA LEU A 70 15.09 -0.66 -0.11
C LEU A 70 14.72 -1.07 1.34
N GLU A 71 13.87 -0.30 2.01
CA GLU A 71 13.39 -0.62 3.36
C GLU A 71 12.53 -1.88 3.38
N LEU A 72 11.67 -2.05 2.38
CA LEU A 72 10.89 -3.27 2.23
C LEU A 72 11.81 -4.49 2.10
N TYR A 73 12.82 -4.44 1.22
CA TYR A 73 13.77 -5.55 1.08
C TYR A 73 14.60 -5.78 2.35
N HIS A 74 14.90 -4.73 3.11
CA HIS A 74 15.57 -4.85 4.39
C HIS A 74 14.77 -5.69 5.38
N GLU A 75 13.49 -5.36 5.57
CA GLU A 75 12.61 -6.07 6.50
C GLU A 75 12.30 -7.50 6.03
N LEU A 76 12.16 -7.70 4.72
CA LEU A 76 11.97 -9.04 4.15
C LEU A 76 13.17 -9.95 4.39
N LEU A 77 14.39 -9.41 4.19
CA LEU A 77 15.62 -10.16 4.44
C LEU A 77 15.84 -10.44 5.94
N LYS A 78 15.33 -9.57 6.84
CA LYS A 78 15.36 -9.77 8.29
C LYS A 78 14.35 -10.81 8.76
N SER A 79 13.16 -10.85 8.18
CA SER A 79 12.11 -11.78 8.60
C SER A 79 12.55 -13.24 8.40
N GLU A 80 12.32 -14.10 9.39
CA GLU A 80 12.66 -15.53 9.33
C GLU A 80 11.90 -16.31 8.23
N LYS A 81 11.01 -15.65 7.48
CA LYS A 81 10.29 -16.17 6.31
C LYS A 81 11.22 -16.32 5.10
N LYS A 82 12.31 -17.08 5.25
CA LYS A 82 13.26 -17.42 4.18
C LYS A 82 12.64 -18.16 2.99
N ASN A 83 11.38 -18.62 3.12
CA ASN A 83 10.71 -19.49 2.14
C ASN A 83 9.62 -18.81 1.31
N GLU A 84 9.31 -17.53 1.53
CA GLU A 84 8.32 -16.84 0.68
C GLU A 84 8.99 -16.42 -0.65
N PRO A 85 8.47 -16.82 -1.83
CA PRO A 85 9.12 -16.50 -3.10
C PRO A 85 9.23 -15.00 -3.30
N ILE A 86 10.45 -14.48 -3.41
CA ILE A 86 10.75 -13.05 -3.66
C ILE A 86 10.02 -12.51 -4.88
N GLU A 87 9.62 -13.35 -5.83
CA GLU A 87 8.79 -12.96 -6.96
C GLU A 87 7.41 -12.46 -6.56
N TYR A 88 6.81 -13.07 -5.55
CA TYR A 88 5.53 -12.66 -4.99
C TYR A 88 5.66 -11.32 -4.26
N LEU A 89 6.80 -11.12 -3.59
CA LEU A 89 7.11 -9.93 -2.82
C LEU A 89 7.52 -8.74 -3.69
N SER A 90 8.34 -8.96 -4.73
CA SER A 90 8.68 -7.94 -5.74
C SER A 90 7.43 -7.51 -6.49
N LYS A 91 6.60 -8.44 -6.99
CA LYS A 91 5.33 -8.08 -7.65
C LYS A 91 4.40 -7.31 -6.72
N ARG A 92 4.37 -7.62 -5.42
CA ARG A 92 3.60 -6.86 -4.43
C ARG A 92 4.18 -5.46 -4.21
N ALA A 93 5.50 -5.35 -4.04
CA ALA A 93 6.23 -4.08 -3.89
C ALA A 93 6.02 -3.17 -5.09
N ASP A 94 6.19 -3.72 -6.29
CA ASP A 94 6.04 -3.00 -7.56
C ASP A 94 4.60 -2.53 -7.74
N ARG A 95 3.59 -3.37 -7.42
CA ARG A 95 2.17 -2.98 -7.43
C ARG A 95 1.86 -1.89 -6.41
N THR A 96 2.39 -1.99 -5.19
CA THR A 96 2.21 -0.95 -4.16
C THR A 96 2.88 0.35 -4.60
N SER A 97 4.10 0.32 -5.13
CA SER A 97 4.78 1.50 -5.66
C SER A 97 4.05 2.12 -6.84
N MET A 98 3.52 1.31 -7.76
CA MET A 98 2.72 1.81 -8.90
C MET A 98 1.44 2.49 -8.39
N LEU A 99 0.70 1.86 -7.48
CA LEU A 99 -0.50 2.45 -6.87
C LEU A 99 -0.17 3.76 -6.14
N MET A 100 0.93 3.80 -5.38
CA MET A 100 1.36 5.00 -4.65
C MET A 100 1.81 6.11 -5.61
N ASN A 101 2.43 5.77 -6.74
CA ASN A 101 2.77 6.73 -7.78
C ASN A 101 1.51 7.26 -8.48
N GLU A 102 0.56 6.41 -8.85
CA GLU A 102 -0.72 6.83 -9.43
C GLU A 102 -1.50 7.73 -8.48
N ILE A 103 -1.54 7.38 -7.19
CA ILE A 103 -2.11 8.23 -6.14
C ILE A 103 -1.39 9.57 -6.09
N ARG A 104 -0.05 9.58 -6.01
CA ARG A 104 0.76 10.80 -5.89
C ARG A 104 0.63 11.69 -7.12
N ASP A 105 0.60 11.12 -8.31
CA ASP A 105 0.45 11.84 -9.57
C ASP A 105 -0.96 12.46 -9.66
N ASN A 106 -2.00 11.74 -9.26
CA ASN A 106 -3.34 12.31 -9.20
C ASN A 106 -3.48 13.44 -8.16
N ILE A 107 -2.82 13.37 -7.00
CA ILE A 107 -2.76 14.50 -6.03
C ILE A 107 -2.14 15.72 -6.69
N ARG A 108 -1.01 15.53 -7.38
CA ARG A 108 -0.21 16.62 -7.95
C ARG A 108 -0.88 17.32 -9.12
N TYR A 109 -1.59 16.58 -9.98
CA TYR A 109 -2.08 17.10 -11.26
C TYR A 109 -3.59 17.37 -11.29
N ASN A 110 -4.40 16.59 -10.57
CA ASN A 110 -5.86 16.63 -10.71
C ASN A 110 -6.60 16.97 -9.42
N GLY A 111 -5.92 17.08 -8.27
CA GLY A 111 -6.56 17.30 -6.97
C GLY A 111 -7.48 16.14 -6.64
N LEU A 112 -6.92 15.00 -6.23
CA LEU A 112 -7.72 13.81 -5.95
C LEU A 112 -8.75 14.09 -4.84
N ASP A 113 -10.01 13.74 -5.11
CA ASP A 113 -11.12 13.95 -4.19
C ASP A 113 -10.83 13.23 -2.85
N ASN A 114 -10.92 13.98 -1.75
CA ASN A 114 -10.72 13.45 -0.41
C ASN A 114 -11.64 12.25 -0.13
N ASP A 115 -12.82 12.22 -0.73
CA ASP A 115 -13.75 11.11 -0.57
C ASP A 115 -13.31 9.85 -1.32
N LEU A 116 -12.60 9.99 -2.45
CA LEU A 116 -11.98 8.85 -3.13
C LEU A 116 -10.86 8.23 -2.27
N TYR A 117 -10.06 9.04 -1.55
CA TYR A 117 -9.09 8.51 -0.59
C TYR A 117 -9.75 7.73 0.53
N LYS A 118 -10.80 8.29 1.13
CA LYS A 118 -11.56 7.61 2.19
C LYS A 118 -12.14 6.29 1.68
N PHE A 119 -12.64 6.26 0.44
CA PHE A 119 -13.17 5.04 -0.17
C PHE A 119 -12.08 3.99 -0.41
N ILE A 120 -10.93 4.37 -0.99
CA ILE A 120 -9.81 3.44 -1.18
C ILE A 120 -9.36 2.86 0.16
N ASN A 121 -9.24 3.71 1.19
CA ASN A 121 -8.89 3.27 2.53
C ASN A 121 -9.95 2.32 3.11
N LEU A 122 -11.24 2.64 2.94
CA LEU A 122 -12.35 1.78 3.36
C LEU A 122 -12.26 0.39 2.72
N VAL A 123 -12.00 0.32 1.43
CA VAL A 123 -11.84 -0.96 0.70
C VAL A 123 -10.62 -1.72 1.23
N ILE A 124 -9.47 -1.06 1.42
CA ILE A 124 -8.26 -1.72 1.92
C ILE A 124 -8.47 -2.28 3.33
N THR A 125 -9.08 -1.51 4.24
CA THR A 125 -9.26 -1.91 5.64
C THR A 125 -10.30 -3.02 5.80
N ASN A 126 -11.32 -3.07 4.95
CA ASN A 126 -12.43 -4.02 5.09
C ASN A 126 -12.43 -5.12 4.00
N TYR A 127 -11.36 -5.24 3.21
CA TYR A 127 -11.30 -6.18 2.08
C TYR A 127 -11.53 -7.64 2.47
N SER A 128 -11.24 -8.02 3.72
CA SER A 128 -11.50 -9.37 4.23
C SER A 128 -12.98 -9.69 4.42
N GLU A 129 -13.85 -8.68 4.44
CA GLU A 129 -15.29 -8.88 4.51
C GLU A 129 -15.86 -9.28 3.14
N ASP A 130 -16.79 -10.23 3.13
CA ASP A 130 -17.35 -10.79 1.90
C ASP A 130 -17.95 -9.72 0.97
N ILE A 131 -18.57 -8.68 1.54
CA ILE A 131 -19.18 -7.59 0.75
C ILE A 131 -18.11 -6.85 -0.05
N PHE A 132 -17.03 -6.39 0.61
CA PHE A 132 -15.96 -5.63 -0.06
C PHE A 132 -15.15 -6.51 -1.00
N TYR A 133 -14.86 -7.75 -0.59
CA TYR A 133 -14.17 -8.71 -1.46
C TYR A 133 -14.94 -8.89 -2.77
N ASN A 134 -16.23 -9.21 -2.69
CA ASN A 134 -17.05 -9.47 -3.88
C ASN A 134 -17.32 -8.21 -4.70
N LEU A 135 -17.45 -7.03 -4.08
CA LEU A 135 -17.53 -5.76 -4.79
C LEU A 135 -16.27 -5.49 -5.64
N VAL A 136 -15.08 -5.76 -5.09
CA VAL A 136 -13.82 -5.64 -5.85
C VAL A 136 -13.76 -6.66 -6.97
N GLN A 137 -14.11 -7.94 -6.70
CA GLN A 137 -14.12 -8.97 -7.74
C GLN A 137 -15.07 -8.61 -8.88
N PHE A 138 -16.26 -8.09 -8.56
CA PHE A 138 -17.25 -7.64 -9.53
C PHE A 138 -16.65 -6.60 -10.50
N PHE A 139 -16.09 -5.51 -9.98
CA PHE A 139 -15.55 -4.45 -10.84
C PHE A 139 -14.33 -4.89 -11.64
N LEU A 140 -13.45 -5.72 -11.05
CA LEU A 140 -12.31 -6.26 -11.79
C LEU A 140 -12.76 -7.12 -12.98
N ILE A 141 -13.84 -7.88 -12.83
CA ILE A 141 -14.43 -8.66 -13.92
C ILE A 141 -15.14 -7.76 -14.93
N LEU A 142 -15.99 -6.84 -14.47
CA LEU A 142 -16.77 -5.92 -15.31
C LEU A 142 -15.86 -5.10 -16.25
N TYR A 143 -14.70 -4.67 -15.76
CA TYR A 143 -13.71 -3.90 -16.53
C TYR A 143 -12.61 -4.75 -17.19
N GLY A 144 -12.80 -6.07 -17.27
CA GLY A 144 -11.90 -6.99 -17.98
C GLY A 144 -10.49 -7.12 -17.37
N LYS A 145 -10.33 -6.78 -16.09
CA LYS A 145 -9.08 -6.95 -15.32
C LYS A 145 -8.96 -8.34 -14.69
N LYS A 146 -10.06 -9.10 -14.64
CA LYS A 146 -10.12 -10.49 -14.18
C LYS A 146 -11.08 -11.31 -15.04
N ASP A 147 -10.76 -12.58 -15.25
CA ASP A 147 -11.58 -13.53 -16.00
C ASP A 147 -12.70 -14.16 -15.14
N MET A 148 -13.77 -14.65 -15.79
CA MET A 148 -14.96 -15.22 -15.14
C MET A 148 -14.85 -16.73 -14.82
N SER A 149 -13.79 -17.42 -15.23
CA SER A 149 -13.64 -18.89 -15.07
C SER A 149 -13.74 -19.43 -13.65
N HIS A 150 -13.55 -18.60 -12.62
CA HIS A 150 -13.53 -19.00 -11.21
C HIS A 150 -14.56 -18.27 -10.36
N VAL A 151 -15.66 -17.82 -10.96
CA VAL A 151 -16.78 -17.19 -10.25
C VAL A 151 -17.59 -18.28 -9.53
N THR A 152 -17.88 -18.08 -8.25
CA THR A 152 -18.70 -19.01 -7.45
C THR A 152 -20.20 -18.79 -7.68
N ASP A 153 -21.03 -19.74 -7.26
CA ASP A 153 -22.50 -19.59 -7.35
C ASP A 153 -22.99 -18.37 -6.56
N PHE A 154 -22.44 -18.13 -5.37
CA PHE A 154 -22.74 -16.94 -4.57
C PHE A 154 -22.35 -15.67 -5.31
N GLN A 155 -21.15 -15.63 -5.89
CA GLN A 155 -20.70 -14.48 -6.67
C GLN A 155 -21.56 -14.25 -7.91
N THR A 156 -22.03 -15.32 -8.55
CA THR A 156 -22.94 -15.22 -9.70
C THR A 156 -24.23 -14.51 -9.32
N ALA A 157 -24.86 -14.92 -8.20
CA ALA A 157 -26.05 -14.25 -7.69
C ALA A 157 -25.76 -12.78 -7.30
N TYR A 158 -24.68 -12.54 -6.54
CA TYR A 158 -24.30 -11.19 -6.11
C TYR A 158 -24.01 -10.26 -7.30
N PHE A 159 -23.25 -10.73 -8.30
CA PHE A 159 -22.88 -9.94 -9.48
C PHE A 159 -24.09 -9.65 -10.35
N SER A 160 -25.03 -10.59 -10.48
CA SER A 160 -26.27 -10.39 -11.22
C SER A 160 -27.12 -9.28 -10.60
N GLU A 161 -27.34 -9.32 -9.29
CA GLU A 161 -28.11 -8.29 -8.56
C GLU A 161 -27.44 -6.91 -8.69
N LEU A 162 -26.12 -6.84 -8.50
CA LEU A 162 -25.38 -5.59 -8.59
C LEU A 162 -25.37 -5.03 -10.01
N TYR A 163 -25.20 -5.88 -11.03
CA TYR A 163 -25.25 -5.47 -12.42
C TYR A 163 -26.65 -4.96 -12.80
N CYS A 164 -27.71 -5.63 -12.36
CA CYS A 164 -29.09 -5.19 -12.58
C CYS A 164 -29.27 -3.76 -12.06
N ALA A 165 -28.93 -3.52 -10.78
CA ALA A 165 -29.04 -2.22 -10.16
C ALA A 165 -28.23 -1.13 -10.89
N LEU A 166 -27.01 -1.44 -11.36
CA LEU A 166 -26.17 -0.50 -12.11
C LEU A 166 -26.67 -0.26 -13.54
N SER A 167 -27.22 -1.28 -14.20
CA SER A 167 -27.72 -1.18 -15.57
C SER A 167 -29.00 -0.32 -15.66
N GLU A 168 -29.87 -0.39 -14.65
CA GLU A 168 -31.03 0.50 -14.53
C GLU A 168 -30.62 1.97 -14.45
N ILE A 169 -29.46 2.27 -13.84
CA ILE A 169 -28.91 3.64 -13.79
C ILE A 169 -28.52 4.11 -15.19
N ASP A 170 -27.78 3.28 -15.92
CA ASP A 170 -27.28 3.59 -17.26
C ASP A 170 -28.43 3.78 -18.27
N GLN A 171 -29.49 2.99 -18.11
CA GLN A 171 -30.70 3.05 -18.94
C GLN A 171 -31.69 4.14 -18.48
N ASN A 172 -31.40 4.84 -17.37
CA ASN A 172 -32.27 5.84 -16.75
C ASN A 172 -33.66 5.28 -16.38
N GLU A 173 -33.70 4.02 -15.94
CA GLU A 173 -34.91 3.29 -15.54
C GLU A 173 -35.08 3.21 -14.01
N ILE A 174 -34.17 3.83 -13.24
CA ILE A 174 -34.26 3.85 -11.77
C ILE A 174 -35.61 4.40 -11.32
N THR A 175 -36.26 3.66 -10.44
CA THR A 175 -37.45 4.12 -9.72
C THR A 175 -37.11 4.42 -8.26
N PHE A 176 -37.60 5.56 -7.75
CA PHE A 176 -37.37 5.93 -6.36
C PHE A 176 -38.18 5.02 -5.41
N ASN A 177 -37.49 4.32 -4.53
CA ASN A 177 -38.10 3.49 -3.49
C ASN A 177 -37.95 4.14 -2.12
N LEU A 178 -39.06 4.73 -1.62
CA LEU A 178 -39.09 5.43 -0.33
C LEU A 178 -38.73 4.52 0.85
N LYS A 179 -39.18 3.27 0.83
CA LYS A 179 -38.97 2.33 1.95
C LYS A 179 -37.49 2.02 2.12
N ASP A 180 -36.79 1.77 1.02
CA ASP A 180 -35.36 1.44 1.06
C ASP A 180 -34.50 2.68 1.28
N TRP A 181 -34.94 3.85 0.79
CA TRP A 181 -34.30 5.13 1.12
C TRP A 181 -34.30 5.44 2.62
N GLU A 182 -35.44 5.26 3.31
CA GLU A 182 -35.51 5.53 4.75
C GLU A 182 -34.68 4.54 5.57
N LYS A 183 -34.60 3.27 5.14
CA LYS A 183 -33.66 2.31 5.75
C LYS A 183 -32.21 2.74 5.55
N TYR A 184 -31.83 3.12 4.32
CA TYR A 184 -30.49 3.58 4.00
C TYR A 184 -30.12 4.80 4.84
N LYS A 185 -31.00 5.81 4.91
CA LYS A 185 -30.81 7.04 5.70
C LYS A 185 -30.58 6.73 7.18
N LYS A 186 -31.33 5.79 7.75
CA LYS A 186 -31.12 5.37 9.14
C LYS A 186 -29.76 4.72 9.34
N ILE A 187 -29.43 3.71 8.53
CA ILE A 187 -28.17 2.95 8.67
C ILE A 187 -26.95 3.86 8.46
N SER A 188 -27.01 4.75 7.45
CA SER A 188 -25.92 5.69 7.16
C SER A 188 -25.71 6.71 8.27
N ARG A 189 -26.80 7.23 8.87
CA ARG A 189 -26.72 8.13 10.01
C ARG A 189 -26.09 7.44 11.23
N ASP A 190 -26.51 6.22 11.52
CA ASP A 190 -25.96 5.46 12.65
C ASP A 190 -24.47 5.15 12.42
N ALA A 191 -24.07 4.81 11.18
CA ALA A 191 -22.66 4.62 10.81
C ALA A 191 -21.84 5.89 10.99
N TYR A 192 -22.36 7.04 10.54
CA TYR A 192 -21.70 8.32 10.71
C TYR A 192 -21.48 8.67 12.18
N LEU A 193 -22.49 8.48 13.04
CA LEU A 193 -22.38 8.76 14.47
C LEU A 193 -21.33 7.86 15.15
N ARG A 194 -21.28 6.56 14.79
CA ARG A 194 -20.25 5.65 15.31
C ARG A 194 -18.84 6.11 14.94
N GLU A 195 -18.66 6.56 13.71
CA GLU A 195 -17.37 7.06 13.24
C GLU A 195 -16.94 8.32 14.00
N GLN A 196 -17.86 9.26 14.23
CA GLN A 196 -17.61 10.47 15.03
C GLN A 196 -17.21 10.13 16.47
N LEU A 197 -17.90 9.17 17.10
CA LEU A 197 -17.57 8.68 18.44
C LEU A 197 -16.16 8.10 18.49
N ARG A 198 -15.79 7.29 17.49
CA ARG A 198 -14.43 6.72 17.38
C ARG A 198 -13.36 7.81 17.30
N TYR A 199 -13.58 8.86 16.51
CA TYR A 199 -12.63 9.99 16.42
C TYR A 199 -12.46 10.71 17.76
N MET A 200 -13.56 10.97 18.48
CA MET A 200 -13.50 11.60 19.79
C MET A 200 -12.77 10.73 20.83
N GLU A 201 -12.94 9.40 20.77
CA GLU A 201 -12.22 8.46 21.63
C GLU A 201 -10.71 8.48 21.37
N ILE A 202 -10.30 8.43 20.10
CA ILE A 202 -8.88 8.54 19.70
C ILE A 202 -8.28 9.87 20.15
N GLU A 203 -9.00 10.98 19.98
CA GLU A 203 -8.54 12.30 20.40
C GLU A 203 -8.37 12.38 21.92
N LYS A 204 -9.33 11.84 22.68
CA LYS A 204 -9.26 11.75 24.13
C LYS A 204 -8.04 10.96 24.59
N GLU A 205 -7.77 9.81 23.98
CA GLU A 205 -6.59 8.99 24.29
C GLU A 205 -5.28 9.74 24.01
N ASN A 206 -5.19 10.42 22.86
CA ASN A 206 -4.02 11.23 22.51
C ASN A 206 -3.75 12.36 23.51
N ILE A 207 -4.81 13.03 23.98
CA ILE A 207 -4.72 14.06 25.02
C ILE A 207 -4.25 13.45 26.34
N MET A 208 -4.80 12.31 26.74
CA MET A 208 -4.39 11.63 27.97
C MET A 208 -2.92 11.21 27.94
N GLN A 209 -2.45 10.65 26.82
CA GLN A 209 -1.05 10.28 26.64
C GLN A 209 -0.11 11.50 26.73
N LYS A 210 -0.47 12.62 26.09
CA LYS A 210 0.30 13.86 26.18
C LYS A 210 0.34 14.40 27.62
N GLN A 211 -0.76 14.33 28.35
CA GLN A 211 -0.80 14.76 29.75
C GLN A 211 0.08 13.89 30.63
N GLU A 212 0.08 12.57 30.42
CA GLU A 212 0.93 11.63 31.15
C GLU A 212 2.42 11.87 30.86
N GLU A 213 2.78 12.12 29.60
CA GLU A 213 4.14 12.46 29.20
C GLU A 213 4.63 13.76 29.88
N ILE A 214 3.79 14.80 29.90
CA ILE A 214 4.11 16.05 30.61
C ILE A 214 4.30 15.81 32.11
N ARG A 215 3.45 14.98 32.74
CA ARG A 215 3.59 14.64 34.16
C ARG A 215 4.91 13.94 34.45
N ARG A 216 5.33 13.00 33.61
CA ARG A 216 6.62 12.32 33.73
C ARG A 216 7.79 13.29 33.61
N GLN A 217 7.77 14.16 32.61
CA GLN A 217 8.82 15.17 32.43
C GLN A 217 8.93 16.13 33.62
N ILE A 218 7.80 16.55 34.21
CA ILE A 218 7.81 17.38 35.42
C ILE A 218 8.42 16.59 36.59
N TYR A 219 8.02 15.34 36.79
CA TYR A 219 8.52 14.49 37.88
C TYR A 219 10.04 14.23 37.78
N GLU A 220 10.52 13.85 36.59
CA GLU A 220 11.95 13.62 36.31
C GLU A 220 12.77 14.87 36.56
N ASN A 221 12.30 16.03 36.06
CA ASN A 221 12.98 17.30 36.29
C ASN A 221 12.99 17.67 37.78
N THR A 222 11.93 17.40 38.53
CA THR A 222 11.85 17.76 39.96
C THR A 222 12.81 16.91 40.83
N ILE A 223 13.06 15.65 40.46
CA ILE A 223 14.02 14.78 41.17
C ILE A 223 15.47 15.21 40.93
N THR A 224 15.81 15.71 39.75
CA THR A 224 17.17 16.18 39.44
C THR A 224 17.60 17.45 40.19
N TRP A 225 16.70 18.13 40.90
CA TRP A 225 16.98 19.36 41.66
C TRP A 225 17.04 19.15 43.19
N ILE A 226 16.85 17.93 43.69
CA ILE A 226 16.98 17.54 45.11
C ILE A 226 18.27 16.74 45.29
#